data_AF-A0A563VSF7-F1
#
_entry.id   AF-A0A563VSF7-F1
#
_cell.length_a   1.000
_cell.length_b   1.000
_cell.length_c   1.000
_cell.angle_alpha   90.00
_cell.angle_beta   90.00
_cell.angle_gamma   90.00
#
_symmetry.space_group_name_H-M   'P 1'
#
loop_
_entity.id
_entity.type
_entity.pdbx_description
1 polymer ?
#
loop_
_entity_poly.entity_id
_entity_poly.type
_entity_poly.pdbx_seq_one_letter_code
_entity_poly.pdbx_strand_id
1 'polypeptide(L)'
;MRSWSNKVLSIRRVTQDNRGKKTAGVDGVKALSPKARLQLEGQLKITGKSRPTLRVWIPKPGKDEKRPLGIPTMKDRALQALLKHALEPEWEAHFEKNSYGFRPGRSCHDAIKQIKNAIQTKAKFVLDADIAKCFDKIDHLALLQKLGYTGKFRQQIKAWLKSGA
;
A
#
# COMPACT_ATOMS: atom_id res chain seq x y z
N MET A 1 -0.98 -8.08 -15.91
CA MET A 1 -0.41 -6.72 -15.73
C MET A 1 -0.17 -5.94 -17.04
N ARG A 2 -0.62 -6.42 -18.21
CA ARG A 2 -0.51 -5.70 -19.49
C ARG A 2 -1.80 -4.98 -19.91
N SER A 3 -2.89 -5.18 -19.17
CA SER A 3 -4.20 -4.56 -19.43
C SER A 3 -4.10 -3.05 -19.40
N TRP A 4 -4.52 -2.41 -20.48
CA TRP A 4 -4.60 -0.96 -20.61
C TRP A 4 -5.56 -0.36 -19.58
N SER A 5 -6.74 -0.96 -19.41
CA SER A 5 -7.76 -0.48 -18.47
C SER A 5 -7.23 -0.42 -17.04
N ASN A 6 -6.51 -1.45 -16.59
CA ASN A 6 -5.92 -1.44 -15.24
C ASN A 6 -4.88 -0.32 -15.07
N LYS A 7 -4.05 -0.06 -16.10
CA LYS A 7 -3.08 1.05 -16.04
C LYS A 7 -3.76 2.40 -15.93
N VAL A 8 -4.77 2.66 -16.75
CA VAL A 8 -5.49 3.94 -16.73
C VAL A 8 -6.26 4.12 -15.43
N LEU A 9 -6.90 3.07 -14.91
CA LEU A 9 -7.55 3.09 -13.58
C LEU A 9 -6.54 3.38 -12.46
N SER A 10 -5.36 2.77 -12.51
CA SER A 10 -4.29 3.02 -11.54
C SER A 10 -3.77 4.45 -11.58
N ILE A 11 -3.60 5.02 -12.79
CA ILE A 11 -3.22 6.43 -12.98
C ILE A 11 -4.31 7.34 -12.44
N ARG A 12 -5.58 7.10 -12.79
CA ARG A 12 -6.72 7.89 -12.29
C ARG A 12 -6.78 7.86 -10.77
N ARG A 13 -6.68 6.67 -10.16
CA ARG A 13 -6.71 6.50 -8.71
C ARG A 13 -5.67 7.38 -8.01
N VAL A 14 -4.43 7.36 -8.50
CA VAL A 14 -3.32 8.10 -7.89
C VAL A 14 -3.39 9.60 -8.17
N THR A 15 -3.81 10.00 -9.38
CA THR A 15 -3.75 11.40 -9.84
C THR A 15 -5.00 12.20 -9.55
N GLN A 16 -6.15 11.55 -9.34
CA GLN A 16 -7.47 12.21 -9.26
C GLN A 16 -8.27 11.81 -8.02
N ASP A 17 -8.28 10.53 -7.65
CA ASP A 17 -9.21 10.04 -6.61
C ASP A 17 -8.58 10.02 -5.21
N ASN A 18 -7.28 9.72 -5.11
CA ASN A 18 -6.58 9.63 -3.82
C ASN A 18 -6.50 11.00 -3.12
N ARG A 19 -6.67 11.00 -1.78
CA ARG A 19 -6.50 12.22 -0.95
C ARG A 19 -5.10 12.83 -1.09
N GLY A 20 -4.06 12.00 -1.22
CA GLY A 20 -2.66 12.41 -1.43
C GLY A 20 -2.28 12.72 -2.89
N LYS A 21 -3.24 12.98 -3.78
CA LYS A 21 -2.98 13.22 -5.22
C LYS A 21 -2.08 14.42 -5.52
N LYS A 22 -2.01 15.40 -4.61
CA LYS A 22 -1.19 16.62 -4.74
C LYS A 22 0.20 16.51 -4.07
N THR A 23 0.51 15.37 -3.48
CA THR A 23 1.78 15.15 -2.77
C THR A 23 2.88 14.80 -3.77
N ALA A 24 3.96 15.56 -3.82
CA ALA A 24 5.11 15.27 -4.68
C ALA A 24 6.03 14.21 -4.06
N GLY A 25 6.64 13.38 -4.89
CA GLY A 25 7.78 12.56 -4.52
C GLY A 25 9.09 13.33 -4.68
N VAL A 26 10.20 12.59 -4.79
CA VAL A 26 11.55 13.17 -5.00
C VAL A 26 11.67 13.95 -6.31
N ASP A 27 10.78 13.71 -7.27
CA ASP A 27 10.73 14.38 -8.58
C ASP A 27 9.98 15.73 -8.56
N GLY A 28 9.41 16.13 -7.42
CA GLY A 28 8.71 17.42 -7.28
C GLY A 28 7.35 17.49 -7.99
N VAL A 29 6.92 16.43 -8.68
CA VAL A 29 5.69 16.44 -9.50
C VAL A 29 4.45 16.32 -8.60
N LYS A 30 3.74 17.43 -8.42
CA LYS A 30 2.51 17.50 -7.59
C LYS A 30 1.25 17.13 -8.36
N ALA A 31 1.19 17.41 -9.65
CA ALA A 31 0.02 17.17 -10.49
C ALA A 31 0.44 16.90 -11.93
N LEU A 32 -0.39 16.14 -12.66
CA LEU A 32 -0.20 15.85 -14.07
C LEU A 32 -1.35 16.47 -14.87
N SER A 33 -1.05 17.04 -16.03
CA SER A 33 -2.06 17.45 -17.02
C SER A 33 -2.75 16.21 -17.63
N PRO A 34 -3.95 16.33 -18.24
CA PRO A 34 -4.62 15.21 -18.89
C PRO A 34 -3.73 14.49 -19.92
N LYS A 35 -3.00 15.25 -20.76
CA LYS A 35 -2.05 14.68 -21.74
C LYS A 35 -0.91 13.90 -21.07
N ALA A 36 -0.34 14.45 -20.01
CA ALA A 36 0.74 13.78 -19.26
C ALA A 36 0.26 12.50 -18.57
N ARG A 37 -1.00 12.44 -18.11
CA ARG A 37 -1.60 11.21 -17.55
C ARG A 37 -1.70 10.11 -18.59
N LEU A 38 -2.12 10.44 -19.82
CA LEU A 38 -2.18 9.46 -20.91
C LEU A 38 -0.79 8.98 -21.30
N GLN A 39 0.19 9.87 -21.38
CA GLN A 39 1.59 9.51 -21.65
C GLN A 39 2.21 8.60 -20.58
N LEU A 40 1.76 8.72 -19.32
CA LEU A 40 2.24 7.89 -18.21
C LEU A 40 1.88 6.40 -18.40
N GLU A 41 0.79 6.09 -19.11
CA GLU A 41 0.37 4.71 -19.38
C GLU A 41 1.46 3.91 -20.10
N GLY A 42 2.08 4.50 -21.13
CA GLY A 42 3.17 3.87 -21.88
C GLY A 42 4.44 3.65 -21.06
N GLN A 43 4.59 4.40 -19.97
CA GLN A 43 5.74 4.33 -19.06
C GLN A 43 5.53 3.35 -17.88
N LEU A 44 4.30 2.91 -17.63
CA LEU A 44 3.96 1.95 -16.58
C LEU A 44 4.37 0.54 -17.00
N LYS A 45 5.65 0.22 -16.78
CA LYS A 45 6.25 -1.09 -17.03
C LYS A 45 6.95 -1.60 -15.77
N ILE A 46 6.81 -2.90 -15.52
CA ILE A 46 7.52 -3.59 -14.44
C ILE A 46 8.95 -3.82 -14.90
N THR A 47 9.88 -3.14 -14.24
CA THR A 47 11.31 -3.16 -14.63
C THR A 47 12.19 -3.80 -13.57
N GLY A 48 11.66 -4.06 -12.37
CA GLY A 48 12.46 -4.53 -11.23
C GLY A 48 13.26 -3.41 -10.56
N LYS A 49 13.02 -2.15 -10.93
CA LYS A 49 13.73 -0.96 -10.42
C LYS A 49 12.73 0.01 -9.78
N SER A 50 13.16 0.70 -8.73
CA SER A 50 12.40 1.75 -8.05
C SER A 50 13.25 3.02 -7.98
N ARG A 51 12.60 4.17 -8.03
CA ARG A 51 13.23 5.43 -7.62
C ARG A 51 13.27 5.52 -6.09
N PRO A 52 14.18 6.34 -5.52
CA PRO A 52 14.17 6.62 -4.09
C PRO A 52 12.87 7.33 -3.68
N THR A 53 12.43 7.08 -2.44
CA THR A 53 11.25 7.74 -1.87
C THR A 53 11.66 9.04 -1.17
N LEU A 54 10.80 10.05 -1.21
CA LEU A 54 11.02 11.29 -0.46
C LEU A 54 10.62 11.06 1.00
N ARG A 55 11.58 11.17 1.93
CA ARG A 55 11.32 10.99 3.36
C ARG A 55 10.79 12.28 3.99
N VAL A 56 9.59 12.21 4.53
CA VAL A 56 8.92 13.30 5.25
C VAL A 56 8.62 12.86 6.67
N TRP A 57 8.85 13.74 7.64
CA TRP A 57 8.58 13.47 9.05
C TRP A 57 7.20 14.02 9.43
N ILE A 58 6.32 13.15 9.92
CA ILE A 58 4.98 13.53 10.38
C ILE A 58 4.94 13.43 11.90
N PRO A 59 4.55 14.48 12.63
CA PRO A 59 4.41 14.40 14.09
C PRO A 59 3.33 13.39 14.47
N LYS A 60 3.57 12.61 15.53
CA LYS A 60 2.50 11.80 16.12
C LYS A 60 1.58 12.74 16.93
N PRO A 61 0.26 12.62 16.80
CA PRO A 61 -0.67 13.37 17.65
C PRO A 61 -0.36 13.07 19.13
N GLY A 62 -0.08 14.11 19.91
CA GLY A 62 0.15 14.01 21.36
C GLY A 62 1.48 13.37 21.79
N LYS A 63 2.49 13.22 20.90
CA LYS A 63 3.84 12.77 21.26
C LYS A 63 4.91 13.57 20.50
N ASP A 64 6.10 13.75 21.10
CA ASP A 64 7.25 14.40 20.45
C ASP A 64 7.89 13.53 19.35
N GLU A 65 7.52 12.26 19.29
CA GLU A 65 7.98 11.34 18.26
C GLU A 65 7.41 11.67 16.88
N LYS A 66 8.28 11.66 15.86
CA LYS A 66 7.89 11.77 14.46
C LYS A 66 7.88 10.39 13.79
N ARG A 67 6.89 10.13 12.94
CA ARG A 67 6.88 8.95 12.06
C ARG A 67 7.49 9.32 10.70
N PRO A 68 8.46 8.55 10.18
CA PRO A 68 8.93 8.74 8.81
C PRO A 68 7.86 8.26 7.83
N LEU A 69 7.64 9.02 6.76
CA LEU A 69 6.80 8.65 5.62
C LEU A 69 7.64 8.75 4.36
N GLY A 70 7.83 7.62 3.66
CA GLY A 70 8.40 7.60 2.32
C GLY A 70 7.31 7.90 1.29
N ILE A 71 7.48 8.97 0.52
CA ILE A 71 6.55 9.38 -0.54
C ILE A 71 7.16 9.00 -1.89
N PRO A 72 6.61 7.98 -2.59
CA PRO A 72 7.11 7.58 -3.90
C PRO A 72 6.71 8.60 -4.99
N THR A 73 7.38 8.51 -6.14
CA THR A 73 7.01 9.29 -7.32
C THR A 73 5.59 8.97 -7.80
N MET A 74 4.98 9.86 -8.58
CA MET A 74 3.67 9.61 -9.20
C MET A 74 3.65 8.32 -10.01
N LYS A 75 4.73 8.06 -10.77
CA LYS A 75 4.90 6.84 -11.54
C LYS A 75 4.93 5.60 -10.64
N ASP A 76 5.72 5.63 -9.57
CA ASP A 76 5.84 4.49 -8.66
C ASP A 76 4.52 4.23 -7.93
N ARG A 77 3.80 5.27 -7.48
CA ARG A 77 2.46 5.11 -6.89
C ARG A 77 1.47 4.49 -7.87
N ALA A 78 1.48 4.91 -9.13
CA ALA A 78 0.63 4.32 -10.15
C ALA A 78 1.00 2.86 -10.46
N LEU A 79 2.30 2.52 -10.45
CA LEU A 79 2.77 1.14 -10.62
C LEU A 79 2.42 0.27 -9.40
N GLN A 80 2.51 0.81 -8.18
CA GLN A 80 2.06 0.14 -6.95
C GLN A 80 0.55 -0.11 -6.98
N ALA A 81 -0.26 0.87 -7.41
CA ALA A 81 -1.70 0.69 -7.58
C ALA A 81 -2.03 -0.39 -8.63
N LEU A 82 -1.29 -0.43 -9.74
CA LEU A 82 -1.44 -1.45 -10.77
C LEU A 82 -1.20 -2.87 -10.23
N LEU A 83 -0.13 -3.04 -9.44
CA LEU A 83 0.20 -4.31 -8.82
C LEU A 83 -0.81 -4.66 -7.72
N LYS A 84 -1.24 -3.68 -6.93
CA LYS A 84 -2.28 -3.85 -5.92
C LYS A 84 -3.58 -4.38 -6.53
N HIS A 85 -4.07 -3.82 -7.63
CA HIS A 85 -5.29 -4.32 -8.28
C HIS A 85 -5.18 -5.77 -8.76
N ALA A 86 -3.96 -6.25 -9.05
CA ALA A 86 -3.74 -7.64 -9.41
C ALA A 86 -3.69 -8.56 -8.18
N LEU A 87 -3.08 -8.10 -7.08
CA LEU A 87 -2.92 -8.86 -5.84
C LEU A 87 -4.18 -8.92 -4.97
N GLU A 88 -4.92 -7.82 -4.90
CA GLU A 88 -6.06 -7.68 -4.00
C GLU A 88 -7.12 -8.79 -4.13
N PRO A 89 -7.61 -9.17 -5.33
CA PRO A 89 -8.63 -10.23 -5.43
C PRO A 89 -8.12 -11.60 -5.01
N GLU A 90 -6.86 -11.92 -5.28
CA GLU A 90 -6.23 -13.19 -4.88
C GLU A 90 -6.11 -13.26 -3.36
N TRP A 91 -5.57 -12.20 -2.74
CA TRP A 91 -5.37 -12.17 -1.29
C TRP A 91 -6.67 -12.06 -0.49
N GLU A 92 -7.69 -11.38 -1.02
CA GLU A 92 -9.02 -11.37 -0.40
C GLU A 92 -9.64 -12.77 -0.28
N ALA A 93 -9.34 -13.69 -1.20
CA ALA A 93 -9.78 -15.08 -1.12
C ALA A 93 -9.06 -15.87 0.00
N HIS A 94 -7.84 -15.45 0.39
CA HIS A 94 -7.03 -16.11 1.41
C HIS A 94 -7.12 -15.46 2.80
N PHE A 95 -7.56 -14.20 2.90
CA PHE A 95 -7.58 -13.48 4.17
C PHE A 95 -8.58 -14.07 5.18
N GLU A 96 -8.16 -14.09 6.43
CA GLU A 96 -8.97 -14.54 7.56
C GLU A 96 -10.20 -13.60 7.76
N LYS A 97 -11.31 -14.18 8.25
CA LYS A 97 -12.62 -13.50 8.30
C LYS A 97 -12.67 -12.35 9.32
N ASN A 98 -11.93 -12.45 10.43
CA ASN A 98 -11.79 -11.45 11.49
C ASN A 98 -10.58 -10.51 11.27
N SER A 99 -10.00 -10.48 10.08
CA SER A 99 -9.03 -9.47 9.67
C SER A 99 -9.74 -8.31 8.99
N TYR A 100 -9.64 -7.09 9.54
CA TYR A 100 -10.40 -5.93 9.07
C TYR A 100 -9.54 -4.81 8.47
N GLY A 101 -8.26 -4.76 8.82
CA GLY A 101 -7.37 -3.65 8.44
C GLY A 101 -7.03 -3.61 6.96
N PHE A 102 -7.13 -2.43 6.34
CA PHE A 102 -6.71 -2.15 4.95
C PHE A 102 -7.37 -2.98 3.84
N ARG A 103 -8.54 -3.57 4.11
CA ARG A 103 -9.28 -4.41 3.15
C ARG A 103 -10.44 -3.66 2.50
N PRO A 104 -10.73 -3.90 1.21
CA PRO A 104 -11.93 -3.36 0.55
C PRO A 104 -13.20 -3.87 1.24
N GLY A 105 -14.17 -2.99 1.47
CA GLY A 105 -15.46 -3.35 2.05
C GLY A 105 -15.44 -3.72 3.54
N ARG A 106 -14.31 -3.51 4.24
CA ARG A 106 -14.18 -3.71 5.69
C ARG A 106 -13.83 -2.39 6.38
N SER A 107 -14.34 -2.19 7.59
CA SER A 107 -14.15 -0.98 8.39
C SER A 107 -13.82 -1.29 9.84
N CYS A 108 -13.35 -0.28 10.58
CA CYS A 108 -13.14 -0.39 12.03
C CYS A 108 -14.45 -0.71 12.78
N HIS A 109 -15.60 -0.29 12.26
CA HIS A 109 -16.89 -0.57 12.86
C HIS A 109 -17.24 -2.07 12.80
N ASP A 110 -16.82 -2.77 11.74
CA ASP A 110 -17.02 -4.22 11.63
C ASP A 110 -16.22 -4.96 12.70
N ALA A 111 -14.99 -4.52 12.97
CA ALA A 111 -14.15 -5.06 14.04
C ALA A 111 -14.81 -4.86 15.42
N ILE A 112 -15.29 -3.65 15.71
CA ILE A 112 -16.00 -3.33 16.97
C ILE A 112 -17.24 -4.22 17.13
N LYS A 113 -18.04 -4.38 16.06
CA LYS A 113 -19.22 -5.25 16.06
C LYS A 113 -18.85 -6.70 16.36
N GLN A 114 -17.78 -7.21 15.74
CA GLN A 114 -17.32 -8.58 15.99
C GLN A 114 -16.84 -8.77 17.42
N ILE A 115 -16.08 -7.83 17.98
CA ILE A 115 -15.64 -7.86 19.38
C ILE A 115 -16.85 -7.91 20.32
N LYS A 116 -17.86 -7.05 20.08
CA LYS A 116 -19.09 -7.03 20.87
C LYS A 116 -19.80 -8.40 20.83
N ASN A 117 -19.98 -8.97 19.65
CA ASN A 117 -20.64 -10.27 19.49
C ASN A 117 -19.85 -11.41 20.18
N ALA A 118 -18.52 -11.36 20.12
CA ALA A 118 -17.66 -12.36 20.76
C ALA A 118 -17.75 -12.29 22.29
N ILE A 119 -17.69 -11.09 22.88
CA ILE A 119 -17.75 -10.90 24.34
C ILE A 119 -19.15 -11.23 24.90
N GLN A 120 -20.21 -11.06 24.11
CA GLN A 120 -21.57 -11.46 24.52
C GLN A 120 -21.73 -12.97 24.75
N THR A 121 -20.92 -13.80 24.11
CA THR A 121 -21.05 -15.26 24.13
C THR A 121 -19.88 -15.99 24.81
N LYS A 122 -18.78 -15.29 25.13
CA LYS A 122 -17.54 -15.87 25.64
C LYS A 122 -16.95 -15.06 26.82
N ALA A 123 -15.84 -15.55 27.37
CA ALA A 123 -15.15 -14.98 28.52
C ALA A 123 -14.85 -13.48 28.36
N LYS A 124 -14.95 -12.75 29.47
CA LYS A 124 -14.85 -11.27 29.55
C LYS A 124 -13.41 -10.73 29.54
N PHE A 125 -12.41 -11.61 29.42
CA PHE A 125 -11.01 -11.21 29.42
C PHE A 125 -10.53 -11.02 27.99
N VAL A 126 -9.88 -9.88 27.74
CA VAL A 126 -9.32 -9.52 26.44
C VAL A 126 -7.82 -9.36 26.60
N LEU A 127 -7.06 -10.02 25.73
CA LEU A 127 -5.64 -9.76 25.58
C LEU A 127 -5.47 -8.58 24.61
N ASP A 128 -5.00 -7.45 25.13
CA ASP A 128 -4.57 -6.33 24.30
C ASP A 128 -3.11 -6.55 23.90
N ALA A 129 -2.85 -6.73 22.60
CA ALA A 129 -1.55 -7.04 22.05
C ALA A 129 -1.28 -6.19 20.80
N ASP A 130 -0.07 -5.62 20.73
CA ASP A 130 0.40 -4.82 19.60
C ASP A 130 1.75 -5.31 19.09
N ILE A 131 1.99 -5.16 17.79
CA ILE A 131 3.24 -5.55 17.13
C ILE A 131 4.13 -4.32 16.99
N ALA A 132 5.18 -4.26 17.82
CA ALA A 132 6.12 -3.15 17.80
C ALA A 132 6.83 -3.01 16.45
N LYS A 133 6.74 -1.80 15.86
CA LYS A 133 7.46 -1.40 14.63
C LYS A 133 7.27 -2.37 13.46
N CYS A 134 6.04 -2.85 13.25
CA CYS A 134 5.70 -3.85 12.23
C CYS A 134 6.30 -3.53 10.83
N PHE A 135 6.12 -2.32 10.31
CA PHE A 135 6.64 -1.94 8.99
C PHE A 135 8.16 -1.76 8.94
N ASP A 136 8.79 -1.32 10.03
CA ASP A 136 10.24 -1.10 10.08
C ASP A 136 11.02 -2.41 10.26
N LYS A 137 10.39 -3.43 10.88
CA LYS A 137 11.02 -4.70 11.27
C LYS A 137 10.54 -5.90 10.45
N ILE A 138 9.69 -5.71 9.45
CA ILE A 138 9.19 -6.82 8.64
C ILE A 138 10.33 -7.45 7.82
N ASP A 139 10.48 -8.77 7.91
CA ASP A 139 11.48 -9.48 7.13
C ASP A 139 11.10 -9.47 5.64
N HIS A 140 11.92 -8.81 4.83
CA HIS A 140 11.69 -8.68 3.39
C HIS A 140 11.77 -10.02 2.64
N LEU A 141 12.61 -10.96 3.08
CA LEU A 141 12.73 -12.28 2.45
C LEU A 141 11.50 -13.12 2.74
N ALA A 142 11.05 -13.16 4.00
CA ALA A 142 9.85 -13.88 4.41
C ALA A 142 8.61 -13.32 3.70
N LEU A 143 8.48 -11.99 3.61
CA LEU A 143 7.38 -11.35 2.87
C LEU A 143 7.38 -11.73 1.39
N LEU A 144 8.54 -11.68 0.73
CA LEU A 144 8.66 -12.04 -0.68
C LEU A 144 8.42 -13.54 -0.90
N GLN A 145 8.83 -14.41 0.02
CA GLN A 145 8.53 -15.85 -0.05
C GLN A 145 7.03 -16.11 0.08
N LYS A 146 6.37 -15.47 1.05
CA LYS A 146 4.92 -15.59 1.27
C LYS A 146 4.09 -15.10 0.08
N LEU A 147 4.59 -14.10 -0.66
CA LEU A 147 3.97 -13.65 -1.91
C LEU A 147 4.04 -14.68 -3.05
N GLY A 148 4.96 -15.64 -3.04
CA GLY A 148 5.02 -16.73 -4.02
C GLY A 148 5.40 -16.36 -5.47
N TYR A 149 5.46 -15.07 -5.84
CA TYR A 149 5.80 -14.67 -7.21
C TYR A 149 7.30 -14.70 -7.50
N THR A 150 7.63 -14.90 -8.79
CA THR A 150 8.99 -14.94 -9.33
C THR A 150 9.24 -13.85 -10.39
N GLY A 151 10.48 -13.77 -10.89
CA GLY A 151 10.85 -12.87 -11.99
C GLY A 151 10.74 -11.37 -11.67
N LYS A 152 10.39 -10.56 -12.69
CA LYS A 152 10.37 -9.08 -12.61
C LYS A 152 9.37 -8.55 -11.58
N PHE A 153 8.30 -9.30 -11.29
CA PHE A 153 7.32 -8.91 -10.28
C PHE A 153 7.94 -8.92 -8.88
N ARG A 154 8.58 -10.03 -8.51
CA ARG A 154 9.33 -10.17 -7.25
C ARG A 154 10.42 -9.10 -7.14
N GLN A 155 11.17 -8.88 -8.22
CA GLN A 155 12.23 -7.87 -8.26
C GLN A 155 11.67 -6.46 -8.03
N GLN A 156 10.50 -6.14 -8.60
CA GLN A 156 9.86 -4.85 -8.45
C GLN A 156 9.43 -4.58 -6.99
N ILE A 157 8.79 -5.56 -6.35
CA ILE A 157 8.41 -5.46 -4.94
C ILE A 157 9.65 -5.35 -4.06
N LYS A 158 10.67 -6.18 -4.31
CA LYS A 158 11.96 -6.11 -3.60
C LYS A 158 12.61 -4.73 -3.72
N ALA A 159 12.55 -4.11 -4.90
CA ALA A 159 13.08 -2.78 -5.12
C ALA A 159 12.32 -1.70 -4.31
N TRP A 160 10.99 -1.80 -4.21
CA TRP A 160 10.19 -0.90 -3.36
C TRP A 160 10.44 -1.08 -1.88
N LEU A 161 10.56 -2.32 -1.41
CA LEU A 161 10.89 -2.61 -0.02
C LEU A 161 12.26 -2.02 0.37
N LYS A 162 13.23 -2.06 -0.55
CA LYS A 162 14.55 -1.43 -0.34
C LYS A 162 14.55 0.10 -0.42
N SER A 163 13.67 0.70 -1.22
CA SER A 163 13.64 2.17 -1.41
C SER A 163 12.75 2.90 -0.39
N GLY A 164 11.88 2.17 0.31
CA GLY A 164 11.07 2.67 1.41
C GLY A 164 11.64 2.41 2.81
N ALA A 165 12.64 1.54 2.93
CA ALA A 165 13.40 1.30 4.16
C ALA A 165 14.36 2.47 4.46
#